data_AF-A0A378Y7L7-F1
#
_entry.id   AF-A0A378Y7L7-F1
#
_cell.length_a   1.000
_cell.length_b   1.000
_cell.length_c   1.000
_cell.angle_alpha   90.00
_cell.angle_beta   90.00
_cell.angle_gamma   90.00
#
_symmetry.space_group_name_H-M   'P 1'
#
loop_
_entity.id
_entity.type
_entity.pdbx_description
1 polymer ?
#
loop_
_entity_poly.entity_id
_entity_poly.type
_entity_poly.pdbx_seq_one_letter_code
_entity_poly.pdbx_strand_id
1 'polypeptide(L)'
;MNVWKANGLKYILLFSLILCAAVSIVSLWSYSGSSASQSAAVRQGPSGGFGGGPGGGMGGPGQRSSDGQTTGNRGTGNVGQDQQNSSSASTDATNSSDGKNQGTTNSTTENPSISGDKGTTAGNDTPAFGGSGIARDGQHNRGPGGMSGNGSGMGMGGPGGGMGGGRNGNSSSAYATPMAIFAALFFGAFVFIAYRFRAQEWKLGERNRGLMLWTVLGVGFFLRMAIAPWISGHMDLMLFRNWATTAANSLSGFYTNGSSDYPPFYIYILYVIGKIGSMDAFSPYMTVLLRLPNILADIVTAYMLYRLASKRVGYGVSLGLTIFYVFNPAVFINSTFWGQVDSFFTMLIVGMIVLLVENRIGWSAVLFTIAVLMKPQGIIYGPVLFFELLRQHKIQPWLLSIGGAVVTTILVILPFSWGQEPLWLLDLYKGTVGEYPYASVNAYNFFALIGGNYTQDTTTLFLFSYHTWGMICIVLVTLFTWWMYIRSRKPQFAAAAALVLIAGVFTFASSMHERYLFPAAALAVLAYLYLRDRRFLWLAGGFSLTIFLNTFDILYSSNSQDHYGIILCVTSLLNVLLFVYLVKIVWDCSRPATNQAAPAKDMVLPELPSEQLTWGASSQGVNTTMEK
;
A
#
# COMPACT_ATOMS: atom_id res chain seq x y z
N MET A 1 3.29 31.28 -39.46
CA MET A 1 4.15 30.31 -38.73
C MET A 1 4.33 30.59 -37.24
N ASN A 2 4.59 31.83 -36.78
CA ASN A 2 4.97 32.07 -35.36
C ASN A 2 3.88 31.75 -34.31
N VAL A 3 2.59 31.92 -34.64
CA VAL A 3 1.48 31.57 -33.72
C VAL A 3 1.42 30.07 -33.43
N TRP A 4 1.72 29.21 -34.41
CA TRP A 4 1.76 27.75 -34.24
C TRP A 4 2.92 27.31 -33.33
N LYS A 5 4.13 27.86 -33.52
CA LYS A 5 5.25 27.60 -32.59
C LYS A 5 4.96 28.10 -31.16
N ALA A 6 4.24 29.22 -31.01
CA ALA A 6 3.89 29.78 -29.70
C ALA A 6 2.76 29.02 -28.97
N ASN A 7 1.87 28.34 -29.69
CA ASN A 7 0.71 27.65 -29.13
C ASN A 7 0.79 26.11 -29.21
N GLY A 8 1.77 25.53 -29.92
CA GLY A 8 1.91 24.08 -30.08
C GLY A 8 1.93 23.31 -28.75
N LEU A 9 2.69 23.78 -27.75
CA LEU A 9 2.72 23.18 -26.41
C LEU A 9 1.34 23.20 -25.74
N LYS A 10 0.54 24.27 -25.92
CA LYS A 10 -0.83 24.36 -25.39
C LYS A 10 -1.72 23.28 -26.02
N TYR A 11 -1.63 23.09 -27.34
CA TYR A 11 -2.40 22.06 -28.03
C TYR A 11 -1.97 20.65 -27.66
N ILE A 12 -0.67 20.38 -27.51
CA ILE A 12 -0.16 19.08 -27.03
C ILE A 12 -0.71 18.77 -25.62
N LEU A 13 -0.60 19.72 -24.68
CA LEU A 13 -1.06 19.54 -23.30
C LEU A 13 -2.58 19.31 -23.20
N LEU A 14 -3.37 20.01 -24.02
CA LEU A 14 -4.81 19.80 -24.12
C LEU A 14 -5.15 18.46 -24.78
N PHE A 15 -4.47 18.11 -25.88
CA PHE A 15 -4.67 16.84 -26.58
C PHE A 15 -4.35 15.65 -25.68
N SER A 16 -3.22 15.66 -24.95
CA SER A 16 -2.89 14.61 -23.98
C SER A 16 -3.97 14.45 -22.90
N LEU A 17 -4.48 15.56 -22.37
CA LEU A 17 -5.52 15.53 -21.34
C LEU A 17 -6.85 14.97 -21.88
N ILE A 18 -7.28 15.43 -23.06
CA ILE A 18 -8.50 14.96 -23.73
C ILE A 18 -8.37 13.48 -24.13
N LEU A 19 -7.22 13.07 -24.66
CA LEU A 19 -6.95 11.67 -25.03
C LEU A 19 -7.01 10.75 -23.82
N CYS A 20 -6.35 11.10 -22.71
CA CYS A 20 -6.42 10.30 -21.49
C CYS A 20 -7.84 10.25 -20.91
N ALA A 21 -8.58 11.36 -20.93
CA ALA A 21 -9.98 11.38 -20.52
C ALA A 21 -10.83 10.43 -21.39
N ALA A 22 -10.73 10.54 -22.72
CA ALA A 22 -11.44 9.68 -23.67
C ALA A 22 -11.10 8.20 -23.48
N VAL A 23 -9.81 7.85 -23.33
CA VAL A 23 -9.36 6.48 -23.04
C VAL A 23 -9.93 5.97 -21.71
N SER A 24 -10.00 6.80 -20.67
CA SER A 24 -10.61 6.40 -19.39
C SER A 24 -12.12 6.15 -19.49
N ILE A 25 -12.85 6.95 -20.28
CA ILE A 25 -14.28 6.78 -20.52
C ILE A 25 -14.54 5.51 -21.34
N VAL A 26 -13.79 5.29 -22.42
CA VAL A 26 -13.90 4.08 -23.26
C VAL A 26 -13.53 2.82 -22.47
N SER A 27 -12.53 2.90 -21.60
CA SER A 27 -12.13 1.81 -20.69
C SER A 27 -13.27 1.42 -19.74
N LEU A 28 -13.85 2.40 -19.04
CA LEU A 28 -14.98 2.17 -18.12
C LEU A 28 -16.20 1.62 -18.87
N TRP A 29 -16.56 2.23 -20.00
CA TRP A 29 -17.70 1.77 -20.81
C TRP A 29 -17.54 0.33 -21.31
N SER A 30 -16.37 -0.01 -21.87
CA SER A 30 -16.03 -1.38 -22.29
C SER A 30 -16.10 -2.37 -21.12
N TYR A 31 -15.66 -1.97 -19.93
CA TYR A 31 -15.74 -2.81 -18.73
C TYR A 31 -17.18 -3.13 -18.32
N SER A 32 -18.11 -2.16 -18.42
CA SER A 32 -19.54 -2.44 -18.16
C SER A 32 -20.16 -3.44 -19.14
N GLY A 33 -19.79 -3.39 -20.42
CA GLY A 33 -20.24 -4.38 -21.41
C GLY A 33 -19.75 -5.81 -21.09
N SER A 34 -18.49 -5.94 -20.65
CA SER A 34 -17.90 -7.23 -20.29
C SER A 34 -18.46 -7.83 -19.00
N SER A 35 -18.76 -7.00 -18.00
CA SER A 35 -19.34 -7.44 -16.72
C SER A 35 -20.85 -7.71 -16.83
N ALA A 36 -21.59 -6.97 -17.67
CA ALA A 36 -22.99 -7.26 -17.97
C ALA A 36 -23.17 -8.62 -18.68
N SER A 37 -22.28 -8.94 -19.63
CA SER A 37 -22.30 -10.23 -20.35
C SER A 37 -21.90 -11.42 -19.47
N GLN A 38 -20.93 -11.26 -18.56
CA GLN A 38 -20.65 -12.26 -17.51
C GLN A 38 -21.84 -12.45 -16.56
N SER A 39 -22.52 -11.36 -16.17
CA SER A 39 -23.71 -11.43 -15.31
C SER A 39 -24.90 -12.12 -16.00
N ALA A 40 -25.05 -11.96 -17.31
CA ALA A 40 -26.04 -12.66 -18.11
C ALA A 40 -25.74 -14.17 -18.24
N ALA A 41 -24.46 -14.54 -18.44
CA ALA A 41 -24.04 -15.94 -18.50
C ALA A 41 -24.22 -16.66 -17.16
N VAL A 42 -23.91 -16.01 -16.03
CA VAL A 42 -24.14 -16.57 -14.68
C VAL A 42 -25.62 -16.80 -14.38
N ARG A 43 -26.54 -16.00 -14.94
CA ARG A 43 -28.00 -16.22 -14.84
C ARG A 43 -28.52 -17.41 -15.66
N GLN A 44 -27.68 -18.05 -16.48
CA GLN A 44 -28.04 -19.26 -17.26
C GLN A 44 -27.32 -20.54 -16.77
N GLY A 45 -26.54 -20.46 -15.68
CA GLY A 45 -25.96 -21.64 -15.04
C GLY A 45 -26.98 -22.38 -14.14
N PRO A 46 -26.78 -23.69 -13.85
CA PRO A 46 -27.70 -24.45 -13.00
C PRO A 46 -27.78 -23.86 -11.58
N SER A 47 -29.01 -23.65 -11.09
CA SER A 47 -29.30 -23.04 -9.80
C SER A 47 -28.98 -23.97 -8.62
N GLY A 48 -27.71 -24.03 -8.22
CA GLY A 48 -27.26 -24.65 -6.96
C GLY A 48 -27.51 -23.73 -5.77
N GLY A 49 -28.70 -23.80 -5.16
CA GLY A 49 -29.07 -22.95 -4.04
C GLY A 49 -28.45 -23.36 -2.70
N PHE A 50 -27.59 -22.51 -2.14
CA PHE A 50 -27.23 -22.57 -0.71
C PHE A 50 -28.11 -21.62 0.10
N GLY A 51 -29.35 -22.06 0.36
CA GLY A 51 -30.28 -21.36 1.25
C GLY A 51 -30.03 -21.73 2.72
N GLY A 52 -29.37 -20.84 3.46
CA GLY A 52 -29.27 -20.95 4.92
C GLY A 52 -30.58 -20.54 5.58
N GLY A 53 -31.43 -21.51 5.94
CA GLY A 53 -32.64 -21.27 6.71
C GLY A 53 -32.35 -21.02 8.21
N PRO A 54 -33.05 -20.08 8.87
CA PRO A 54 -32.88 -19.84 10.30
C PRO A 54 -33.55 -20.95 11.13
N GLY A 55 -32.80 -21.55 12.05
CA GLY A 55 -33.34 -22.51 13.02
C GLY A 55 -33.92 -21.84 14.25
N GLY A 56 -35.06 -22.33 14.75
CA GLY A 56 -35.65 -21.92 16.02
C GLY A 56 -36.85 -22.77 16.39
N GLY A 57 -36.74 -23.57 17.45
CA GLY A 57 -37.84 -24.41 17.96
C GLY A 57 -37.39 -25.66 18.70
N MET A 58 -37.14 -25.55 20.01
CA MET A 58 -37.09 -26.69 20.93
C MET A 58 -38.44 -26.83 21.65
N GLY A 59 -38.98 -28.04 21.70
CA GLY A 59 -40.21 -28.37 22.44
C GLY A 59 -40.64 -29.80 22.18
N GLY A 60 -40.44 -30.68 23.17
CA GLY A 60 -40.67 -32.13 23.09
C GLY A 60 -42.12 -32.58 23.38
N PRO A 61 -42.34 -33.88 23.67
CA PRO A 61 -43.15 -34.72 22.77
C PRO A 61 -44.46 -35.27 23.37
N GLY A 62 -45.43 -35.63 22.52
CA GLY A 62 -46.72 -36.18 22.97
C GLY A 62 -47.53 -36.97 21.94
N GLN A 63 -47.51 -38.30 22.08
CA GLN A 63 -48.61 -39.27 21.91
C GLN A 63 -49.53 -39.32 20.65
N ARG A 64 -49.50 -40.51 20.03
CA ARG A 64 -50.63 -41.36 19.53
C ARG A 64 -51.68 -40.80 18.55
N SER A 65 -51.62 -41.42 17.37
CA SER A 65 -52.70 -42.08 16.61
C SER A 65 -54.16 -41.98 17.09
N SER A 66 -55.05 -41.68 16.14
CA SER A 66 -56.42 -42.21 16.08
C SER A 66 -56.92 -42.28 14.63
N ASP A 67 -57.66 -43.33 14.31
CA ASP A 67 -58.06 -43.74 12.96
C ASP A 67 -59.36 -43.09 12.43
N GLY A 68 -59.55 -43.18 11.11
CA GLY A 68 -60.87 -43.21 10.46
C GLY A 68 -61.49 -41.86 10.06
N GLN A 69 -62.40 -41.79 9.08
CA GLN A 69 -62.84 -42.83 8.12
C GLN A 69 -63.70 -42.16 7.02
N THR A 70 -63.66 -42.63 5.75
CA THR A 70 -64.70 -42.44 4.69
C THR A 70 -65.05 -40.98 4.26
N THR A 71 -65.55 -40.58 3.09
CA THR A 71 -65.99 -41.13 1.77
C THR A 71 -66.03 -39.89 0.82
N GLY A 72 -66.02 -39.89 -0.52
CA GLY A 72 -66.23 -40.91 -1.56
C GLY A 72 -67.18 -40.39 -2.67
N ASN A 73 -66.66 -39.99 -3.85
CA ASN A 73 -67.35 -39.77 -5.15
C ASN A 73 -66.44 -38.97 -6.12
N ARG A 74 -66.57 -38.96 -7.46
CA ARG A 74 -66.96 -39.96 -8.50
C ARG A 74 -66.80 -39.29 -9.89
N GLY A 75 -66.46 -40.04 -10.95
CA GLY A 75 -66.60 -39.65 -12.38
C GLY A 75 -65.26 -39.33 -13.11
N THR A 76 -64.69 -40.19 -13.97
CA THR A 76 -65.03 -40.53 -15.40
C THR A 76 -64.68 -39.40 -16.40
N GLY A 77 -63.55 -39.43 -17.14
CA GLY A 77 -63.34 -40.05 -18.48
C GLY A 77 -62.72 -39.01 -19.45
N ASN A 78 -62.18 -39.24 -20.66
CA ASN A 78 -61.82 -40.40 -21.50
C ASN A 78 -60.64 -39.99 -22.45
N VAL A 79 -59.63 -40.82 -22.75
CA VAL A 79 -59.44 -41.72 -23.94
C VAL A 79 -59.38 -41.05 -25.34
N GLY A 80 -58.32 -41.39 -26.10
CA GLY A 80 -58.02 -41.00 -27.51
C GLY A 80 -56.66 -40.28 -27.59
N GLN A 81 -55.51 -40.88 -27.95
CA GLN A 81 -55.15 -41.80 -29.03
C GLN A 81 -55.35 -41.20 -30.44
N ASP A 82 -54.23 -40.81 -31.07
CA ASP A 82 -54.03 -41.05 -32.50
C ASP A 82 -52.53 -41.12 -32.87
N GLN A 83 -52.24 -41.76 -34.00
CA GLN A 83 -50.91 -42.19 -34.44
C GLN A 83 -50.75 -41.92 -35.96
N GLN A 84 -49.57 -42.18 -36.52
CA GLN A 84 -49.23 -42.22 -37.98
C GLN A 84 -48.84 -40.89 -38.66
N ASN A 85 -48.03 -40.86 -39.73
CA ASN A 85 -46.91 -41.72 -40.18
C ASN A 85 -46.18 -41.03 -41.38
N SER A 86 -45.06 -41.62 -41.85
CA SER A 86 -44.35 -41.43 -43.13
C SER A 86 -43.50 -40.16 -43.33
N SER A 87 -42.26 -40.13 -43.87
CA SER A 87 -41.25 -41.08 -44.41
C SER A 87 -40.91 -40.99 -45.92
N SER A 88 -39.69 -40.53 -46.25
CA SER A 88 -38.86 -40.89 -47.44
C SER A 88 -37.49 -40.17 -47.29
N ALA A 89 -36.32 -40.83 -47.21
CA ALA A 89 -35.57 -41.57 -48.25
C ALA A 89 -34.98 -40.61 -49.33
N SER A 90 -33.72 -40.72 -49.83
CA SER A 90 -32.72 -41.82 -49.83
C SER A 90 -31.29 -41.37 -50.28
N THR A 91 -30.22 -42.11 -49.87
CA THR A 91 -29.00 -42.57 -50.66
C THR A 91 -28.10 -41.58 -51.46
N ASP A 92 -26.79 -41.76 -51.73
CA ASP A 92 -25.71 -42.70 -51.30
C ASP A 92 -24.29 -42.22 -51.77
N ALA A 93 -23.25 -43.03 -51.48
CA ALA A 93 -21.87 -43.07 -52.05
C ALA A 93 -20.81 -42.07 -51.49
N THR A 94 -19.78 -42.44 -50.72
CA THR A 94 -18.62 -43.38 -50.86
C THR A 94 -17.43 -42.89 -51.70
N ASN A 95 -16.30 -42.58 -51.06
CA ASN A 95 -15.06 -43.35 -51.31
C ASN A 95 -13.96 -43.20 -50.22
N SER A 96 -13.34 -44.35 -49.96
CA SER A 96 -12.10 -44.65 -49.21
C SER A 96 -10.86 -43.98 -49.83
N SER A 97 -9.60 -44.07 -49.36
CA SER A 97 -8.92 -44.40 -48.09
C SER A 97 -7.41 -44.43 -48.42
N ASP A 98 -6.49 -44.06 -47.52
CA ASP A 98 -5.20 -44.75 -47.50
C ASP A 98 -4.34 -44.49 -46.24
N GLY A 99 -3.49 -45.47 -45.92
CA GLY A 99 -2.46 -45.33 -44.90
C GLY A 99 -1.75 -46.65 -44.56
N LYS A 100 -0.41 -46.65 -44.57
CA LYS A 100 0.43 -47.68 -43.90
C LYS A 100 1.93 -47.31 -43.83
N ASN A 101 2.43 -47.25 -42.59
CA ASN A 101 3.66 -47.87 -42.04
C ASN A 101 4.96 -48.14 -42.84
N GLN A 102 6.06 -47.88 -42.11
CA GLN A 102 7.34 -48.63 -42.00
C GLN A 102 8.45 -48.48 -43.08
N GLY A 103 9.70 -48.36 -42.59
CA GLY A 103 10.93 -48.45 -43.40
C GLY A 103 12.19 -47.99 -42.66
N THR A 104 12.97 -48.92 -42.11
CA THR A 104 14.32 -48.72 -41.52
C THR A 104 15.44 -48.92 -42.56
N THR A 105 16.58 -48.20 -42.48
CA THR A 105 18.00 -48.73 -42.45
C THR A 105 19.08 -47.65 -42.67
N ASN A 106 20.36 -48.04 -42.48
CA ASN A 106 21.54 -47.21 -42.19
C ASN A 106 22.35 -46.67 -43.40
N SER A 107 23.07 -45.57 -43.14
CA SER A 107 24.32 -45.11 -43.81
C SER A 107 24.93 -43.93 -42.99
N THR A 108 26.25 -43.76 -42.75
CA THR A 108 27.44 -44.64 -42.81
C THR A 108 28.47 -44.15 -41.74
N THR A 109 29.60 -44.84 -41.54
CA THR A 109 30.70 -44.49 -40.62
C THR A 109 31.84 -43.66 -41.24
N GLU A 110 32.51 -42.83 -40.43
CA GLU A 110 33.99 -42.85 -40.33
C GLU A 110 34.49 -42.39 -38.94
N ASN A 111 35.69 -42.82 -38.57
CA ASN A 111 36.29 -42.85 -37.20
C ASN A 111 37.62 -42.02 -37.24
N PRO A 112 38.69 -42.17 -36.40
CA PRO A 112 38.94 -42.91 -35.14
C PRO A 112 39.43 -41.94 -34.00
N SER A 113 39.94 -42.30 -32.80
CA SER A 113 39.80 -43.39 -31.79
C SER A 113 40.67 -43.02 -30.56
N ILE A 114 40.54 -43.69 -29.40
CA ILE A 114 41.63 -44.31 -28.58
C ILE A 114 41.12 -44.85 -27.21
N SER A 115 41.65 -46.03 -26.84
CA SER A 115 41.52 -46.91 -25.64
C SER A 115 41.26 -46.34 -24.23
N GLY A 116 40.85 -47.12 -23.21
CA GLY A 116 40.50 -48.56 -23.13
C GLY A 116 40.61 -49.19 -21.70
N ASP A 117 40.01 -50.39 -21.52
CA ASP A 117 40.06 -51.37 -20.38
C ASP A 117 39.57 -50.95 -18.96
N LYS A 118 38.67 -51.69 -18.26
CA LYS A 118 38.67 -53.04 -17.60
C LYS A 118 39.54 -53.10 -16.32
N GLY A 119 39.13 -53.71 -15.19
CA GLY A 119 37.88 -54.39 -14.76
C GLY A 119 37.99 -54.95 -13.31
N THR A 120 36.90 -55.55 -12.77
CA THR A 120 36.79 -56.63 -11.71
C THR A 120 37.86 -56.78 -10.59
N THR A 121 37.60 -57.08 -9.30
CA THR A 121 36.65 -58.06 -8.68
C THR A 121 36.58 -57.93 -7.13
N ALA A 122 35.67 -58.69 -6.50
CA ALA A 122 35.27 -58.82 -5.07
C ALA A 122 36.34 -59.03 -3.95
N GLY A 123 35.92 -58.88 -2.68
CA GLY A 123 36.58 -59.48 -1.50
C GLY A 123 36.17 -58.93 -0.11
N ASN A 124 35.78 -59.82 0.82
CA ASN A 124 35.45 -59.59 2.25
C ASN A 124 36.60 -58.89 3.07
N ASP A 125 36.37 -58.29 4.25
CA ASP A 125 36.24 -59.01 5.54
C ASP A 125 35.70 -58.17 6.73
N THR A 126 35.06 -58.86 7.67
CA THR A 126 34.70 -58.41 9.04
C THR A 126 35.65 -59.01 10.08
N PRO A 127 35.65 -58.47 11.33
CA PRO A 127 35.52 -59.36 12.48
C PRO A 127 34.41 -58.95 13.47
N ALA A 128 34.06 -59.86 14.38
CA ALA A 128 32.80 -59.88 15.16
C ALA A 128 33.01 -60.13 16.68
N PHE A 129 31.91 -60.53 17.37
CA PHE A 129 31.70 -60.84 18.81
C PHE A 129 31.42 -59.64 19.74
N GLY A 130 30.46 -59.65 20.69
CA GLY A 130 29.43 -60.63 21.12
C GLY A 130 29.10 -60.47 22.63
N GLY A 131 27.92 -60.78 23.20
CA GLY A 131 26.62 -61.26 22.71
C GLY A 131 25.64 -61.56 23.88
N SER A 132 24.37 -61.95 23.61
CA SER A 132 23.26 -62.23 24.58
C SER A 132 22.67 -61.01 25.34
N GLY A 133 21.40 -60.96 25.79
CA GLY A 133 20.24 -61.84 25.61
C GLY A 133 19.11 -61.57 26.65
N ILE A 134 17.89 -62.05 26.38
CA ILE A 134 16.71 -62.17 27.29
C ILE A 134 15.79 -60.92 27.46
N ALA A 135 14.48 -61.17 27.36
CA ALA A 135 13.37 -60.24 27.61
C ALA A 135 12.72 -60.47 29.00
N ARG A 136 11.99 -59.49 29.54
CA ARG A 136 10.99 -59.69 30.62
C ARG A 136 10.02 -58.52 30.81
N ASP A 137 8.74 -58.87 31.02
CA ASP A 137 7.71 -58.00 31.62
C ASP A 137 7.99 -57.70 33.10
N GLY A 138 7.41 -56.62 33.65
CA GLY A 138 7.63 -56.24 35.06
C GLY A 138 6.80 -55.05 35.59
N GLN A 139 5.52 -55.29 35.80
CA GLN A 139 4.51 -54.44 36.47
C GLN A 139 4.91 -53.61 37.72
N HIS A 140 4.13 -52.53 37.92
CA HIS A 140 3.70 -51.92 39.20
C HIS A 140 4.70 -51.20 40.13
N ASN A 141 4.42 -49.92 40.38
CA ASN A 141 3.97 -49.53 41.73
C ASN A 141 2.89 -48.43 41.70
N ARG A 142 2.10 -48.30 42.78
CA ARG A 142 0.80 -47.59 42.83
C ARG A 142 0.89 -46.20 43.50
N GLY A 143 -0.14 -45.37 43.27
CA GLY A 143 -0.37 -44.08 43.96
C GLY A 143 -0.81 -44.22 45.44
N PRO A 144 -1.27 -43.12 46.07
CA PRO A 144 -2.59 -42.50 45.79
C PRO A 144 -2.46 -40.99 45.45
N GLY A 145 -3.40 -40.29 44.78
CA GLY A 145 -4.86 -40.33 44.89
C GLY A 145 -5.31 -39.29 45.95
N GLY A 146 -6.11 -38.26 45.67
CA GLY A 146 -6.66 -37.73 44.42
C GLY A 146 -7.81 -36.74 44.75
N MET A 147 -8.17 -35.82 43.85
CA MET A 147 -9.49 -35.17 43.82
C MET A 147 -9.66 -34.35 42.52
N SER A 148 -10.63 -34.76 41.69
CA SER A 148 -11.01 -34.05 40.47
C SER A 148 -12.21 -33.14 40.75
N GLY A 149 -12.05 -31.84 40.55
CA GLY A 149 -13.13 -30.85 40.58
C GLY A 149 -13.42 -30.37 39.17
N ASN A 150 -14.40 -30.98 38.50
CA ASN A 150 -14.73 -30.67 37.11
C ASN A 150 -15.57 -29.38 37.00
N GLY A 151 -14.90 -28.23 36.82
CA GLY A 151 -15.53 -26.94 36.53
C GLY A 151 -15.48 -26.62 35.04
N SER A 152 -16.57 -26.87 34.31
CA SER A 152 -16.67 -26.65 32.87
C SER A 152 -16.77 -25.16 32.52
N GLY A 153 -15.63 -24.48 32.41
CA GLY A 153 -15.55 -23.15 31.80
C GLY A 153 -15.69 -23.24 30.27
N MET A 154 -16.71 -22.58 29.71
CA MET A 154 -16.91 -22.51 28.26
C MET A 154 -15.79 -21.69 27.61
N GLY A 155 -14.83 -22.38 26.97
CA GLY A 155 -13.86 -21.74 26.11
C GLY A 155 -14.54 -21.21 24.84
N MET A 156 -14.67 -19.89 24.72
CA MET A 156 -15.04 -19.25 23.46
C MET A 156 -13.98 -19.54 22.40
N GLY A 157 -14.30 -20.43 21.47
CA GLY A 157 -13.42 -20.76 20.35
C GLY A 157 -13.31 -19.58 19.39
N GLY A 158 -12.20 -18.85 19.46
CA GLY A 158 -11.83 -17.92 18.41
C GLY A 158 -11.66 -18.67 17.08
N PRO A 159 -12.17 -18.16 15.94
CA PRO A 159 -12.06 -18.83 14.65
C PRO A 159 -10.62 -18.80 14.16
N GLY A 160 -9.83 -19.80 14.55
CA GLY A 160 -8.50 -20.11 14.02
C GLY A 160 -8.58 -20.61 12.57
N GLY A 161 -9.09 -19.78 11.68
CA GLY A 161 -9.11 -20.02 10.24
C GLY A 161 -7.73 -19.78 9.65
N GLY A 162 -6.93 -20.85 9.52
CA GLY A 162 -5.70 -20.79 8.75
C GLY A 162 -5.99 -20.41 7.30
N MET A 163 -5.82 -19.14 6.95
CA MET A 163 -6.04 -18.62 5.59
C MET A 163 -4.92 -19.04 4.64
N GLY A 164 -4.93 -20.32 4.26
CA GLY A 164 -4.26 -20.77 3.05
C GLY A 164 -4.85 -20.05 1.85
N GLY A 165 -4.04 -19.29 1.11
CA GLY A 165 -4.49 -18.43 0.02
C GLY A 165 -5.27 -19.18 -1.07
N GLY A 166 -6.59 -18.95 -1.08
CA GLY A 166 -7.50 -19.48 -2.10
C GLY A 166 -7.15 -18.92 -3.49
N ARG A 167 -6.70 -19.82 -4.37
CA ARG A 167 -6.16 -19.49 -5.69
C ARG A 167 -7.22 -18.96 -6.65
N ASN A 168 -6.90 -17.90 -7.38
CA ASN A 168 -7.42 -17.71 -8.73
C ASN A 168 -6.35 -17.00 -9.59
N GLY A 169 -5.39 -17.77 -10.09
CA GLY A 169 -4.24 -17.27 -10.84
C GLY A 169 -4.52 -17.17 -12.33
N ASN A 170 -4.31 -15.98 -12.90
CA ASN A 170 -3.75 -15.72 -14.25
C ASN A 170 -3.81 -14.23 -14.64
N SER A 171 -4.65 -13.42 -14.00
CA SER A 171 -4.85 -12.00 -14.38
C SER A 171 -3.90 -11.01 -13.72
N SER A 172 -3.30 -11.33 -12.57
CA SER A 172 -2.34 -10.44 -11.90
C SER A 172 -0.98 -10.40 -12.61
N SER A 173 -0.36 -11.56 -12.88
CA SER A 173 0.98 -11.65 -13.48
C SER A 173 1.11 -10.97 -14.85
N ALA A 174 0.02 -10.87 -15.62
CA ALA A 174 -0.03 -10.18 -16.92
C ALA A 174 0.46 -8.72 -16.88
N TYR A 175 0.32 -8.04 -15.73
CA TYR A 175 0.72 -6.65 -15.55
C TYR A 175 2.07 -6.46 -14.83
N ALA A 176 2.70 -7.54 -14.38
CA ALA A 176 4.00 -7.48 -13.69
C ALA A 176 5.10 -6.89 -14.60
N THR A 177 5.27 -7.42 -15.81
CA THR A 177 6.31 -6.95 -16.74
C THR A 177 6.11 -5.49 -17.20
N PRO A 178 4.91 -5.05 -17.64
CA PRO A 178 4.67 -3.63 -17.92
C PRO A 178 4.94 -2.70 -16.74
N MET A 179 4.56 -3.10 -15.52
CA MET A 179 4.80 -2.33 -14.30
C MET A 179 6.30 -2.24 -13.96
N ALA A 180 7.06 -3.33 -14.12
CA ALA A 180 8.50 -3.34 -13.92
C ALA A 180 9.23 -2.44 -14.93
N ILE A 181 8.82 -2.46 -16.21
CA ILE A 181 9.35 -1.56 -17.24
C ILE A 181 9.04 -0.10 -16.92
N PHE A 182 7.79 0.21 -16.52
CA PHE A 182 7.39 1.55 -16.08
C PHE A 182 8.25 2.04 -14.92
N ALA A 183 8.49 1.18 -13.91
CA ALA A 183 9.34 1.52 -12.78
C ALA A 183 10.80 1.74 -13.17
N ALA A 184 11.38 0.88 -14.00
CA ALA A 184 12.75 1.03 -14.49
C ALA A 184 12.94 2.34 -15.27
N LEU A 185 11.99 2.69 -16.14
CA LEU A 185 11.98 3.96 -16.87
C LEU A 185 11.83 5.16 -15.93
N PHE A 186 10.93 5.09 -14.95
CA PHE A 186 10.74 6.16 -13.97
C PHE A 186 11.99 6.40 -13.12
N PHE A 187 12.57 5.35 -12.53
CA PHE A 187 13.76 5.48 -11.68
C PHE A 187 15.01 5.85 -12.49
N GLY A 188 15.16 5.33 -13.70
CA GLY A 188 16.22 5.77 -14.64
C GLY A 188 16.10 7.25 -14.99
N ALA A 189 14.90 7.72 -15.34
CA ALA A 189 14.62 9.13 -15.57
C ALA A 189 14.85 9.98 -14.31
N PHE A 190 14.42 9.53 -13.13
CA PHE A 190 14.65 10.22 -11.86
C PHE A 190 16.14 10.42 -11.58
N VAL A 191 16.96 9.36 -11.72
CA VAL A 191 18.42 9.45 -11.52
C VAL A 191 19.07 10.38 -12.54
N PHE A 192 18.70 10.27 -13.83
CA PHE A 192 19.19 11.14 -14.89
C PHE A 192 18.85 12.63 -14.63
N ILE A 193 17.60 12.91 -14.25
CA ILE A 193 17.13 14.26 -13.94
C ILE A 193 17.85 14.79 -12.69
N ALA A 194 17.94 14.00 -11.61
CA ALA A 194 18.60 14.42 -10.38
C ALA A 194 20.12 14.65 -10.57
N TYR A 195 20.77 13.88 -11.44
CA TYR A 195 22.14 14.12 -11.89
C TYR A 195 22.24 15.44 -12.69
N ARG A 196 21.39 15.65 -13.71
CA ARG A 196 21.37 16.90 -14.49
C ARG A 196 21.02 18.14 -13.65
N PHE A 197 20.19 17.99 -12.62
CA PHE A 197 19.80 19.06 -11.69
C PHE A 197 20.94 19.49 -10.73
N ARG A 198 22.04 18.72 -10.66
CA ARG A 198 23.30 19.17 -10.05
C ARG A 198 24.14 20.05 -10.99
N ALA A 199 23.98 19.91 -12.30
CA ALA A 199 24.78 20.61 -13.30
C ALA A 199 24.15 21.93 -13.79
N GLN A 200 22.81 22.00 -13.92
CA GLN A 200 22.11 23.20 -14.41
C GLN A 200 20.73 23.37 -13.75
N GLU A 201 20.34 24.61 -13.46
CA GLU A 201 18.97 24.92 -13.03
C GLU A 201 18.00 24.93 -14.21
N TRP A 202 16.95 24.11 -14.12
CA TRP A 202 15.94 23.98 -15.17
C TRP A 202 14.99 25.19 -15.20
N LYS A 203 15.28 26.13 -16.11
CA LYS A 203 14.39 27.25 -16.46
C LYS A 203 13.25 26.78 -17.37
N LEU A 204 12.31 26.03 -16.81
CA LEU A 204 11.02 25.74 -17.45
C LEU A 204 10.24 27.05 -17.64
N GLY A 205 9.85 27.34 -18.88
CA GLY A 205 9.14 28.56 -19.23
C GLY A 205 7.84 28.72 -18.45
N GLU A 206 7.57 29.94 -17.97
CA GLU A 206 6.42 30.23 -17.10
C GLU A 206 5.08 30.29 -17.85
N ARG A 207 5.11 30.24 -19.18
CA ARG A 207 3.93 30.25 -20.05
C ARG A 207 3.14 28.94 -19.86
N ASN A 208 1.82 29.07 -19.71
CA ASN A 208 0.88 27.95 -19.51
C ASN A 208 1.05 27.15 -18.20
N ARG A 209 1.67 27.72 -17.15
CA ARG A 209 1.82 27.12 -15.80
C ARG A 209 0.61 26.32 -15.31
N GLY A 210 -0.57 26.94 -15.29
CA GLY A 210 -1.80 26.29 -14.83
C GLY A 210 -2.19 25.10 -15.69
N LEU A 211 -2.11 25.21 -17.01
CA LEU A 211 -2.41 24.11 -17.93
C LEU A 211 -1.43 22.95 -17.76
N MET A 212 -0.13 23.21 -17.62
CA MET A 212 0.87 22.16 -17.39
C MET A 212 0.60 21.38 -16.10
N LEU A 213 0.27 22.08 -15.01
CA LEU A 213 -0.15 21.45 -13.74
C LEU A 213 -1.40 20.60 -13.93
N TRP A 214 -2.46 21.15 -14.52
CA TRP A 214 -3.73 20.43 -14.70
C TRP A 214 -3.62 19.27 -15.69
N THR A 215 -2.76 19.36 -16.71
CA THR A 215 -2.44 18.22 -17.57
C THR A 215 -1.69 17.13 -16.79
N VAL A 216 -0.69 17.46 -15.96
CA VAL A 216 0.02 16.45 -15.13
C VAL A 216 -0.95 15.75 -14.17
N LEU A 217 -1.73 16.51 -13.41
CA LEU A 217 -2.71 15.97 -12.45
C LEU A 217 -3.81 15.17 -13.17
N GLY A 218 -4.35 15.71 -14.27
CA GLY A 218 -5.43 15.09 -15.03
C GLY A 218 -5.00 13.82 -15.77
N VAL A 219 -3.84 13.82 -16.44
CA VAL A 219 -3.27 12.60 -17.04
C VAL A 219 -3.00 11.56 -15.95
N GLY A 220 -2.43 11.97 -14.82
CA GLY A 220 -2.20 11.08 -13.68
C GLY A 220 -3.47 10.44 -13.10
N PHE A 221 -4.58 11.18 -13.07
CA PHE A 221 -5.90 10.70 -12.67
C PHE A 221 -6.51 9.76 -13.73
N PHE A 222 -6.65 10.24 -14.96
CA PHE A 222 -7.31 9.48 -16.04
C PHE A 222 -6.56 8.21 -16.41
N LEU A 223 -5.23 8.17 -16.33
CA LEU A 223 -4.44 6.95 -16.51
C LEU A 223 -4.80 5.88 -15.47
N ARG A 224 -4.92 6.26 -14.18
CA ARG A 224 -5.35 5.35 -13.10
C ARG A 224 -6.79 4.88 -13.33
N MET A 225 -7.70 5.79 -13.67
CA MET A 225 -9.11 5.46 -13.97
C MET A 225 -9.27 4.58 -15.21
N ALA A 226 -8.39 4.69 -16.20
CA ALA A 226 -8.37 3.82 -17.37
C ALA A 226 -7.87 2.40 -17.06
N ILE A 227 -7.00 2.24 -16.07
CA ILE A 227 -6.39 0.94 -15.71
C ILE A 227 -7.20 0.21 -14.64
N ALA A 228 -7.70 0.92 -13.62
CA ALA A 228 -8.39 0.38 -12.45
C ALA A 228 -9.49 -0.68 -12.73
N PRO A 229 -10.30 -0.60 -13.80
CA PRO A 229 -11.33 -1.63 -14.07
C PRO A 229 -10.74 -2.99 -14.43
N TRP A 230 -9.56 -3.02 -15.06
CA TRP A 230 -8.96 -4.23 -15.64
C TRP A 230 -8.03 -4.98 -14.69
N ILE A 231 -7.76 -4.41 -13.50
CA ILE A 231 -6.94 -5.05 -12.47
C ILE A 231 -7.86 -5.69 -11.42
N SER A 232 -7.71 -6.99 -11.18
CA SER A 232 -8.36 -7.70 -10.08
C SER A 232 -7.94 -7.12 -8.72
N GLY A 233 -6.64 -6.94 -8.53
CA GLY A 233 -6.01 -6.35 -7.35
C GLY A 233 -5.79 -7.35 -6.22
N HIS A 234 -5.45 -6.84 -5.02
CA HIS A 234 -5.19 -7.69 -3.86
C HIS A 234 -6.48 -8.15 -3.18
N MET A 235 -6.39 -9.18 -2.32
CA MET A 235 -7.51 -9.69 -1.51
C MET A 235 -8.19 -8.59 -0.68
N ASP A 236 -7.45 -7.53 -0.30
CA ASP A 236 -7.94 -6.36 0.42
C ASP A 236 -9.19 -5.74 -0.23
N LEU A 237 -9.30 -5.75 -1.57
CA LEU A 237 -10.47 -5.22 -2.27
C LEU A 237 -11.74 -6.05 -2.04
N MET A 238 -11.61 -7.35 -1.76
CA MET A 238 -12.73 -8.19 -1.33
C MET A 238 -13.15 -7.84 0.10
N LEU A 239 -12.20 -7.62 1.01
CA LEU A 239 -12.49 -7.15 2.37
C LEU A 239 -13.17 -5.77 2.36
N PHE A 240 -12.62 -4.80 1.63
CA PHE A 240 -13.22 -3.48 1.47
C PHE A 240 -14.61 -3.52 0.80
N ARG A 241 -14.84 -4.41 -0.18
CA ARG A 241 -16.18 -4.63 -0.77
C ARG A 241 -17.17 -5.18 0.26
N ASN A 242 -16.76 -6.16 1.06
CA ASN A 242 -17.58 -6.74 2.11
C ASN A 242 -17.94 -5.69 3.15
N TRP A 243 -16.96 -4.94 3.68
CA TRP A 243 -17.20 -3.87 4.65
C TRP A 243 -18.05 -2.73 4.09
N ALA A 244 -17.85 -2.32 2.84
CA ALA A 244 -18.71 -1.35 2.18
C ALA A 244 -20.17 -1.82 2.12
N THR A 245 -20.39 -3.10 1.84
CA THR A 245 -21.73 -3.71 1.79
C THR A 245 -22.35 -3.78 3.20
N THR A 246 -21.59 -4.23 4.21
CA THR A 246 -22.04 -4.27 5.62
C THR A 246 -22.40 -2.88 6.13
N ALA A 247 -21.53 -1.89 5.91
CA ALA A 247 -21.79 -0.51 6.32
C ALA A 247 -23.02 0.06 5.60
N ALA A 248 -23.16 -0.17 4.29
CA ALA A 248 -24.32 0.28 3.53
C ALA A 248 -25.64 -0.35 4.01
N ASN A 249 -25.62 -1.56 4.58
CA ASN A 249 -26.79 -2.17 5.20
C ASN A 249 -27.10 -1.56 6.58
N SER A 250 -26.10 -1.39 7.44
CA SER A 250 -26.23 -0.68 8.71
C SER A 250 -24.92 -0.03 9.13
N LEU A 251 -24.89 1.30 9.16
CA LEU A 251 -23.70 2.05 9.57
C LEU A 251 -23.46 1.91 11.08
N SER A 252 -24.51 2.08 11.90
CA SER A 252 -24.40 1.96 13.36
C SER A 252 -24.12 0.53 13.80
N GLY A 253 -24.75 -0.45 13.14
CA GLY A 253 -24.52 -1.87 13.41
C GLY A 253 -23.25 -2.45 12.78
N PHE A 254 -22.37 -1.64 12.18
CA PHE A 254 -21.20 -2.16 11.45
C PHE A 254 -20.28 -3.01 12.34
N TYR A 255 -19.92 -2.50 13.53
CA TYR A 255 -19.04 -3.20 14.49
C TYR A 255 -19.79 -4.18 15.42
N THR A 256 -21.11 -4.30 15.32
CA THR A 256 -21.89 -5.33 16.04
C THR A 256 -22.23 -6.51 15.13
N ASN A 257 -22.37 -6.27 13.83
CA ASN A 257 -22.87 -7.23 12.84
C ASN A 257 -21.78 -7.73 11.88
N GLY A 258 -20.52 -7.35 12.11
CA GLY A 258 -19.38 -7.72 11.28
C GLY A 258 -18.06 -7.49 12.00
N SER A 259 -16.96 -7.92 11.37
CA SER A 259 -15.59 -7.72 11.83
C SER A 259 -14.80 -6.86 10.84
N SER A 260 -13.98 -5.95 11.37
CA SER A 260 -13.02 -5.16 10.60
C SER A 260 -11.88 -4.73 11.52
N ASP A 261 -10.66 -4.77 11.00
CA ASP A 261 -9.40 -4.24 11.55
C ASP A 261 -9.26 -2.71 11.34
N TYR A 262 -10.15 -2.11 10.54
CA TYR A 262 -10.15 -0.66 10.32
C TYR A 262 -10.94 0.08 11.40
N PRO A 263 -10.38 1.16 11.99
CA PRO A 263 -11.14 2.04 12.87
C PRO A 263 -12.12 2.95 12.10
N PRO A 264 -13.04 3.65 12.81
CA PRO A 264 -14.34 4.04 12.23
C PRO A 264 -14.32 5.09 11.12
N PHE A 265 -13.25 5.87 10.97
CA PHE A 265 -13.22 6.95 9.97
C PHE A 265 -13.30 6.42 8.53
N TYR A 266 -12.57 5.34 8.22
CA TYR A 266 -12.59 4.80 6.85
C TYR A 266 -13.94 4.13 6.50
N ILE A 267 -14.68 3.68 7.51
CA ILE A 267 -16.00 3.05 7.33
C ILE A 267 -17.03 4.04 6.76
N TYR A 268 -16.93 5.35 7.02
CA TYR A 268 -17.77 6.35 6.34
C TYR A 268 -17.53 6.40 4.83
N ILE A 269 -16.28 6.24 4.39
CA ILE A 269 -15.93 6.24 2.97
C ILE A 269 -16.49 4.97 2.32
N LEU A 270 -16.31 3.82 2.98
CA LEU A 270 -16.87 2.55 2.53
C LEU A 270 -18.41 2.53 2.56
N TYR A 271 -19.06 3.19 3.51
CA TYR A 271 -20.52 3.37 3.56
C TYR A 271 -21.05 4.09 2.31
N VAL A 272 -20.45 5.23 1.96
CA VAL A 272 -20.85 6.00 0.76
C VAL A 272 -20.61 5.17 -0.50
N ILE A 273 -19.46 4.49 -0.59
CA ILE A 273 -19.15 3.61 -1.72
C ILE A 273 -20.13 2.43 -1.81
N GLY A 274 -20.50 1.81 -0.70
CA GLY A 274 -21.47 0.73 -0.65
C GLY A 274 -22.87 1.16 -1.06
N LYS A 275 -23.34 2.32 -0.59
CA LYS A 275 -24.63 2.90 -1.03
C LYS A 275 -24.64 3.20 -2.53
N ILE A 276 -23.57 3.79 -3.09
CA ILE A 276 -23.47 4.04 -4.53
C ILE A 276 -23.36 2.72 -5.31
N GLY A 277 -22.47 1.82 -4.90
CA GLY A 277 -22.24 0.52 -5.53
C GLY A 277 -23.41 -0.46 -5.44
N SER A 278 -24.37 -0.25 -4.54
CA SER A 278 -25.63 -1.01 -4.51
C SER A 278 -26.65 -0.60 -5.59
N MET A 279 -26.42 0.51 -6.30
CA MET A 279 -27.27 0.95 -7.41
C MET A 279 -26.89 0.18 -8.69
N ASP A 280 -27.87 -0.30 -9.46
CA ASP A 280 -27.64 -1.11 -10.67
C ASP A 280 -26.66 -0.46 -11.68
N ALA A 281 -26.74 0.86 -11.85
CA ALA A 281 -25.87 1.62 -12.75
C ALA A 281 -24.38 1.65 -12.31
N PHE A 282 -24.10 1.40 -11.03
CA PHE A 282 -22.77 1.52 -10.42
C PHE A 282 -22.22 0.19 -9.89
N SER A 283 -23.06 -0.83 -9.70
CA SER A 283 -22.65 -2.14 -9.20
C SER A 283 -21.54 -2.84 -10.02
N PRO A 284 -21.47 -2.71 -11.37
CA PRO A 284 -20.33 -3.24 -12.12
C PRO A 284 -19.01 -2.54 -11.73
N TYR A 285 -19.08 -1.25 -11.42
CA TYR A 285 -17.94 -0.38 -11.14
C TYR A 285 -17.48 -0.39 -9.68
N MET A 286 -18.06 -1.22 -8.82
CA MET A 286 -17.76 -1.26 -7.37
C MET A 286 -16.24 -1.32 -7.06
N THR A 287 -15.47 -2.12 -7.81
CA THR A 287 -14.01 -2.24 -7.61
C THR A 287 -13.22 -1.00 -8.09
N VAL A 288 -13.81 -0.16 -8.94
CA VAL A 288 -13.27 1.17 -9.30
C VAL A 288 -13.62 2.19 -8.22
N LEU A 289 -14.86 2.18 -7.73
CA LEU A 289 -15.32 3.05 -6.65
C LEU A 289 -14.50 2.87 -5.37
N LEU A 290 -14.13 1.63 -5.02
CA LEU A 290 -13.26 1.33 -3.87
C LEU A 290 -11.84 1.91 -3.99
N ARG A 291 -11.32 2.07 -5.21
CA ARG A 291 -10.00 2.68 -5.47
C ARG A 291 -10.04 4.20 -5.57
N LEU A 292 -11.20 4.76 -5.96
CA LEU A 292 -11.36 6.18 -6.26
C LEU A 292 -10.89 7.14 -5.13
N PRO A 293 -11.17 6.90 -3.83
CA PRO A 293 -10.64 7.76 -2.76
C PRO A 293 -9.12 7.88 -2.75
N ASN A 294 -8.43 6.76 -3.03
CA ASN A 294 -6.97 6.66 -2.98
C ASN A 294 -6.34 7.25 -4.25
N ILE A 295 -6.95 7.02 -5.40
CA ILE A 295 -6.61 7.68 -6.67
C ILE A 295 -6.76 9.20 -6.54
N LEU A 296 -7.84 9.69 -5.91
CA LEU A 296 -8.02 11.13 -5.65
C LEU A 296 -7.00 11.66 -4.63
N ALA A 297 -6.70 10.90 -3.58
CA ALA A 297 -5.70 11.28 -2.58
C ALA A 297 -4.28 11.42 -3.15
N ASP A 298 -3.89 10.60 -4.15
CA ASP A 298 -2.63 10.78 -4.90
C ASP A 298 -2.55 12.19 -5.52
N ILE A 299 -3.64 12.59 -6.20
CA ILE A 299 -3.74 13.86 -6.93
C ILE A 299 -3.81 15.05 -5.96
N VAL A 300 -4.56 14.94 -4.86
CA VAL A 300 -4.63 15.97 -3.82
C VAL A 300 -3.27 16.13 -3.13
N THR A 301 -2.59 15.03 -2.80
CA THR A 301 -1.24 15.07 -2.19
C THR A 301 -0.23 15.71 -3.14
N ALA A 302 -0.24 15.34 -4.42
CA ALA A 302 0.60 15.98 -5.45
C ALA A 302 0.32 17.50 -5.55
N TYR A 303 -0.94 17.91 -5.55
CA TYR A 303 -1.33 19.32 -5.57
C TYR A 303 -0.91 20.07 -4.30
N MET A 304 -1.01 19.46 -3.12
CA MET A 304 -0.52 20.03 -1.86
C MET A 304 0.99 20.25 -1.89
N LEU A 305 1.76 19.26 -2.36
CA LEU A 305 3.20 19.38 -2.57
C LEU A 305 3.53 20.47 -3.59
N TYR A 306 2.82 20.56 -4.72
CA TYR A 306 2.97 21.65 -5.70
C TYR A 306 2.69 23.03 -5.10
N ARG A 307 1.61 23.17 -4.33
CA ARG A 307 1.18 24.44 -3.72
C ARG A 307 2.18 24.92 -2.65
N LEU A 308 2.84 24.01 -1.95
CA LEU A 308 3.92 24.33 -1.03
C LEU A 308 5.23 24.63 -1.77
N ALA A 309 5.54 23.85 -2.81
CA ALA A 309 6.75 23.99 -3.63
C ALA A 309 6.79 25.32 -4.41
N SER A 310 5.66 25.72 -5.01
CA SER A 310 5.56 26.95 -5.79
C SER A 310 5.83 28.21 -4.97
N LYS A 311 5.64 28.16 -3.65
CA LYS A 311 6.00 29.21 -2.69
C LYS A 311 7.48 29.19 -2.24
N ARG A 312 8.28 28.17 -2.60
CA ARG A 312 9.59 27.88 -1.94
C ARG A 312 10.75 27.50 -2.86
N VAL A 313 10.49 26.84 -4.00
CA VAL A 313 11.53 26.16 -4.81
C VAL A 313 11.47 26.48 -6.30
N GLY A 314 10.60 27.40 -6.72
CA GLY A 314 10.43 27.78 -8.13
C GLY A 314 9.59 26.79 -8.94
N TYR A 315 9.02 27.26 -10.05
CA TYR A 315 8.01 26.50 -10.80
C TYR A 315 8.54 25.19 -11.40
N GLY A 316 9.74 25.19 -12.00
CA GLY A 316 10.29 23.98 -12.62
C GLY A 316 10.45 22.82 -11.64
N VAL A 317 10.96 23.10 -10.44
CA VAL A 317 11.06 22.11 -9.35
C VAL A 317 9.69 21.72 -8.83
N SER A 318 8.77 22.68 -8.69
CA SER A 318 7.40 22.42 -8.22
C SER A 318 6.66 21.44 -9.13
N LEU A 319 6.73 21.65 -10.45
CA LEU A 319 6.15 20.74 -11.44
C LEU A 319 6.91 19.41 -11.45
N GLY A 320 8.24 19.41 -11.35
CA GLY A 320 9.05 18.19 -11.26
C GLY A 320 8.68 17.31 -10.06
N LEU A 321 8.44 17.90 -8.88
CA LEU A 321 7.94 17.18 -7.70
C LEU A 321 6.50 16.67 -7.86
N THR A 322 5.67 17.37 -8.63
CA THR A 322 4.31 16.92 -8.97
C THR A 322 4.37 15.70 -9.88
N ILE A 323 5.17 15.76 -10.95
CA ILE A 323 5.41 14.65 -11.87
C ILE A 323 6.00 13.45 -11.12
N PHE A 324 7.01 13.69 -10.27
CA PHE A 324 7.60 12.66 -9.42
C PHE A 324 6.54 11.93 -8.59
N TYR A 325 5.67 12.64 -7.88
CA TYR A 325 4.67 11.98 -7.02
C TYR A 325 3.55 11.31 -7.81
N VAL A 326 2.99 11.98 -8.82
CA VAL A 326 1.86 11.48 -9.62
C VAL A 326 2.21 10.22 -10.41
N PHE A 327 3.43 10.13 -10.95
CA PHE A 327 3.90 8.99 -11.74
C PHE A 327 4.84 8.06 -10.95
N ASN A 328 4.92 8.20 -9.62
CA ASN A 328 5.75 7.34 -8.79
C ASN A 328 5.23 5.88 -8.84
N PRO A 329 6.05 4.89 -9.21
CA PRO A 329 5.65 3.48 -9.24
C PRO A 329 5.11 2.98 -7.90
N ALA A 330 5.66 3.41 -6.77
CA ALA A 330 5.18 3.04 -5.44
C ALA A 330 3.76 3.58 -5.15
N VAL A 331 3.50 4.82 -5.55
CA VAL A 331 2.18 5.46 -5.42
C VAL A 331 1.18 4.79 -6.37
N PHE A 332 1.59 4.53 -7.60
CA PHE A 332 0.77 3.94 -8.66
C PHE A 332 0.35 2.50 -8.35
N ILE A 333 1.28 1.66 -7.88
CA ILE A 333 0.99 0.25 -7.57
C ILE A 333 0.06 0.12 -6.36
N ASN A 334 0.21 0.95 -5.32
CA ASN A 334 -0.62 0.90 -4.11
C ASN A 334 -2.08 1.31 -4.40
N SER A 335 -2.32 2.51 -4.95
CA SER A 335 -3.67 3.05 -5.12
C SER A 335 -4.46 2.38 -6.25
N THR A 336 -3.78 1.97 -7.32
CA THR A 336 -4.44 1.54 -8.56
C THR A 336 -4.40 0.02 -8.77
N PHE A 337 -3.25 -0.63 -8.54
CA PHE A 337 -3.12 -2.06 -8.80
C PHE A 337 -3.59 -2.87 -7.59
N TRP A 338 -2.93 -2.67 -6.45
CA TRP A 338 -3.28 -3.31 -5.18
C TRP A 338 -4.68 -2.89 -4.71
N GLY A 339 -4.97 -1.58 -4.76
CA GLY A 339 -6.24 -0.99 -4.31
C GLY A 339 -6.27 -0.66 -2.82
N GLN A 340 -5.11 -0.39 -2.24
CA GLN A 340 -4.93 -0.10 -0.82
C GLN A 340 -5.06 1.41 -0.51
N VAL A 341 -5.19 1.76 0.77
CA VAL A 341 -5.64 3.08 1.24
C VAL A 341 -4.52 3.98 1.78
N ASP A 342 -3.26 3.58 1.57
CA ASP A 342 -2.09 4.27 2.12
C ASP A 342 -1.90 5.67 1.51
N SER A 343 -2.37 5.87 0.27
CA SER A 343 -2.49 7.19 -0.36
C SER A 343 -3.37 8.16 0.41
N PHE A 344 -4.57 7.72 0.83
CA PHE A 344 -5.50 8.57 1.59
C PHE A 344 -4.97 8.85 3.00
N PHE A 345 -4.38 7.84 3.64
CA PHE A 345 -3.68 8.02 4.92
C PHE A 345 -2.52 9.03 4.79
N THR A 346 -1.70 8.92 3.74
CA THR A 346 -0.58 9.84 3.48
C THR A 346 -1.05 11.27 3.23
N MET A 347 -2.16 11.47 2.52
CA MET A 347 -2.78 12.79 2.33
C MET A 347 -3.13 13.46 3.67
N LEU A 348 -3.71 12.70 4.61
CA LEU A 348 -4.03 13.19 5.96
C LEU A 348 -2.76 13.56 6.74
N ILE A 349 -1.72 12.72 6.70
CA ILE A 349 -0.44 12.99 7.39
C ILE A 349 0.29 14.20 6.79
N VAL A 350 0.34 14.34 5.46
CA VAL A 350 0.91 15.53 4.80
C VAL A 350 0.12 16.78 5.18
N GLY A 351 -1.22 16.70 5.23
CA GLY A 351 -2.08 17.79 5.69
C GLY A 351 -1.84 18.18 7.15
N MET A 352 -1.76 17.19 8.05
CA MET A 352 -1.44 17.36 9.47
C MET A 352 -0.13 18.14 9.63
N ILE A 353 0.95 17.66 8.99
CA ILE A 353 2.27 18.31 9.11
C ILE A 353 2.28 19.71 8.51
N VAL A 354 1.60 19.95 7.38
CA VAL A 354 1.48 21.31 6.80
C VAL A 354 0.77 22.26 7.77
N LEU A 355 -0.36 21.85 8.35
CA LEU A 355 -1.10 22.64 9.34
C LEU A 355 -0.29 22.89 10.61
N LEU A 356 0.48 21.88 11.07
CA LEU A 356 1.37 22.00 12.22
C LEU A 356 2.44 23.08 12.00
N VAL A 357 3.11 23.05 10.84
CA VAL A 357 4.14 24.04 10.48
C VAL A 357 3.54 25.44 10.21
N GLU A 358 2.29 25.51 9.74
CA GLU A 358 1.53 26.77 9.62
C GLU A 358 0.91 27.25 10.96
N ASN A 359 1.27 26.62 12.09
CA ASN A 359 0.79 26.94 13.45
C ASN A 359 -0.74 26.83 13.62
N ARG A 360 -1.41 26.02 12.79
CA ARG A 360 -2.86 25.73 12.86
C ARG A 360 -3.10 24.49 13.73
N ILE A 361 -2.61 24.54 14.98
CA ILE A 361 -2.45 23.38 15.85
C ILE A 361 -3.75 22.58 16.06
N GLY A 362 -4.89 23.25 16.32
CA GLY A 362 -6.18 22.57 16.48
C GLY A 362 -6.59 21.76 15.24
N TRP A 363 -6.43 22.32 14.03
CA TRP A 363 -6.71 21.60 12.78
C TRP A 363 -5.67 20.50 12.48
N SER A 364 -4.42 20.67 12.91
CA SER A 364 -3.43 19.58 12.87
C SER A 364 -3.84 18.42 13.79
N ALA A 365 -4.38 18.71 14.97
CA ALA A 365 -4.87 17.68 15.90
C ALA A 365 -6.11 16.97 15.34
N VAL A 366 -7.04 17.69 14.70
CA VAL A 366 -8.18 17.10 13.97
C VAL A 366 -7.70 16.11 12.90
N LEU A 367 -6.76 16.50 12.01
CA LEU A 367 -6.25 15.58 10.99
C LEU A 367 -5.45 14.41 11.56
N PHE A 368 -4.70 14.63 12.65
CA PHE A 368 -4.04 13.55 13.39
C PHE A 368 -5.04 12.53 13.93
N THR A 369 -6.09 13.00 14.61
CA THR A 369 -7.14 12.13 15.15
C THR A 369 -7.90 11.40 14.05
N ILE A 370 -8.21 12.06 12.93
CA ILE A 370 -8.78 11.40 11.74
C ILE A 370 -7.83 10.31 11.21
N ALA A 371 -6.52 10.55 11.15
CA ALA A 371 -5.56 9.55 10.68
C ALA A 371 -5.47 8.34 11.63
N VAL A 372 -5.49 8.55 12.94
CA VAL A 372 -5.54 7.47 13.96
C VAL A 372 -6.84 6.66 13.85
N LEU A 373 -7.98 7.35 13.67
CA LEU A 373 -9.29 6.73 13.48
C LEU A 373 -9.50 6.15 12.07
N MET A 374 -8.55 6.33 11.15
CA MET A 374 -8.52 5.69 9.83
C MET A 374 -7.63 4.45 9.83
N LYS A 375 -6.48 4.50 10.50
CA LYS A 375 -5.54 3.39 10.69
C LYS A 375 -4.82 3.53 12.04
N PRO A 376 -4.61 2.45 12.82
CA PRO A 376 -3.79 2.48 14.05
C PRO A 376 -2.40 3.08 13.82
N GLN A 377 -1.83 2.84 12.63
CA GLN A 377 -0.57 3.42 12.15
C GLN A 377 -0.47 4.95 12.30
N GLY A 378 -1.60 5.67 12.36
CA GLY A 378 -1.64 7.11 12.64
C GLY A 378 -0.92 7.51 13.92
N ILE A 379 -0.87 6.64 14.93
CA ILE A 379 -0.27 6.94 16.24
C ILE A 379 1.23 7.25 16.16
N ILE A 380 1.93 6.73 15.14
CA ILE A 380 3.36 6.96 14.86
C ILE A 380 3.68 8.46 14.71
N TYR A 381 2.71 9.27 14.29
CA TYR A 381 2.89 10.72 14.08
C TYR A 381 2.51 11.56 15.31
N GLY A 382 1.88 10.97 16.33
CA GLY A 382 1.52 11.65 17.58
C GLY A 382 2.69 12.36 18.27
N PRO A 383 3.89 11.75 18.36
CA PRO A 383 5.07 12.40 18.89
C PRO A 383 5.43 13.72 18.19
N VAL A 384 5.18 13.88 16.88
CA VAL A 384 5.50 15.13 16.16
C VAL A 384 4.63 16.29 16.63
N LEU A 385 3.33 16.05 16.84
CA LEU A 385 2.40 17.03 17.42
C LEU A 385 2.82 17.36 18.86
N PHE A 386 3.14 16.35 19.67
CA PHE A 386 3.61 16.51 21.04
C PHE A 386 4.91 17.32 21.15
N PHE A 387 5.89 17.10 20.27
CA PHE A 387 7.14 17.87 20.26
C PHE A 387 6.92 19.35 19.96
N GLU A 388 6.01 19.68 19.03
CA GLU A 388 5.64 21.07 18.74
C GLU A 388 4.88 21.71 19.91
N LEU A 389 3.95 20.98 20.54
CA LEU A 389 3.22 21.45 21.73
C LEU A 389 4.16 21.78 22.91
N LEU A 390 5.18 20.94 23.14
CA LEU A 390 6.25 21.24 24.09
C LEU A 390 7.07 22.46 23.66
N ARG A 391 7.50 22.53 22.38
CA ARG A 391 8.32 23.63 21.85
C ARG A 391 7.63 25.00 21.99
N GLN A 392 6.31 25.06 21.93
CA GLN A 392 5.57 26.32 22.05
C GLN A 392 5.47 26.89 23.47
N HIS A 393 5.67 26.09 24.53
CA HIS A 393 5.60 26.54 25.94
C HIS A 393 4.32 27.33 26.29
N LYS A 394 3.17 26.98 25.70
CA LYS A 394 1.88 27.67 25.87
C LYS A 394 0.76 26.67 26.07
N ILE A 395 -0.18 26.94 26.98
CA ILE A 395 -1.32 26.04 27.27
C ILE A 395 -2.39 26.03 26.17
N GLN A 396 -2.61 27.15 25.46
CA GLN A 396 -3.64 27.25 24.41
C GLN A 396 -3.51 26.20 23.29
N PRO A 397 -2.32 25.95 22.70
CA PRO A 397 -2.10 24.84 21.76
C PRO A 397 -2.52 23.46 22.30
N TRP A 398 -2.31 23.18 23.59
CA TRP A 398 -2.74 21.92 24.21
C TRP A 398 -4.25 21.83 24.30
N LEU A 399 -4.92 22.88 24.77
CA LEU A 399 -6.39 22.94 24.85
C LEU A 399 -7.03 22.80 23.47
N LEU A 400 -6.47 23.45 22.44
CA LEU A 400 -6.92 23.30 21.05
C LEU A 400 -6.69 21.88 20.50
N SER A 401 -5.59 21.22 20.89
CA SER A 401 -5.30 19.85 20.45
C SER A 401 -6.20 18.83 21.12
N ILE A 402 -6.36 18.93 22.45
CA ILE A 402 -7.21 18.03 23.24
C ILE A 402 -8.68 18.23 22.84
N GLY A 403 -9.16 19.47 22.76
CA GLY A 403 -10.51 19.78 22.32
C GLY A 403 -10.77 19.32 20.88
N GLY A 404 -9.84 19.58 19.96
CA GLY A 404 -9.91 19.11 18.58
C GLY A 404 -9.97 17.59 18.49
N ALA A 405 -9.12 16.87 19.23
CA ALA A 405 -9.10 15.41 19.26
C ALA A 405 -10.37 14.81 19.88
N VAL A 406 -10.80 15.31 21.04
CA VAL A 406 -12.02 14.82 21.74
C VAL A 406 -13.26 15.02 20.87
N VAL A 407 -13.46 16.22 20.32
CA VAL A 407 -14.61 16.52 19.44
C VAL A 407 -14.56 15.66 18.18
N THR A 408 -13.39 15.51 17.55
CA THR A 408 -13.23 14.67 16.35
C THR A 408 -13.55 13.21 16.65
N THR A 409 -13.00 12.65 17.74
CA THR A 409 -13.27 11.26 18.15
C THR A 409 -14.75 11.05 18.41
N ILE A 410 -15.39 11.90 19.22
CA ILE A 410 -16.84 11.79 19.50
C ILE A 410 -17.65 11.81 18.20
N LEU A 411 -17.44 12.81 17.33
CA LEU A 411 -18.19 12.92 16.07
C LEU A 411 -17.99 11.72 15.13
N VAL A 412 -16.77 11.16 15.08
CA VAL A 412 -16.45 10.00 14.22
C VAL A 412 -17.02 8.70 14.79
N ILE A 413 -16.96 8.46 16.10
CA ILE A 413 -17.40 7.18 16.69
C ILE A 413 -18.89 7.14 17.05
N LEU A 414 -19.56 8.29 17.22
CA LEU A 414 -20.92 8.37 17.77
C LEU A 414 -21.94 7.44 17.08
N PRO A 415 -22.01 7.32 15.73
CA PRO A 415 -22.96 6.41 15.09
C PRO A 415 -22.70 4.93 15.41
N PHE A 416 -21.45 4.55 15.66
CA PHE A 416 -21.01 3.16 15.90
C PHE A 416 -21.09 2.73 17.36
N SER A 417 -21.18 3.69 18.29
CA SER A 417 -21.17 3.43 19.74
C SER A 417 -22.54 3.02 20.31
N TRP A 418 -23.61 2.99 19.50
CA TRP A 418 -24.94 2.64 19.99
C TRP A 418 -25.06 1.14 20.29
N GLY A 419 -25.29 0.79 21.56
CA GLY A 419 -25.34 -0.60 22.02
C GLY A 419 -23.98 -1.27 22.20
N GLN A 420 -22.88 -0.51 22.15
CA GLN A 420 -21.52 -0.97 22.44
C GLN A 420 -21.12 -0.64 23.88
N GLU A 421 -20.18 -1.43 24.44
CA GLU A 421 -19.54 -1.13 25.72
C GLU A 421 -18.71 0.18 25.66
N PRO A 422 -18.60 0.99 26.73
CA PRO A 422 -17.93 2.29 26.70
C PRO A 422 -16.47 2.28 26.22
N LEU A 423 -15.79 1.13 26.30
CA LEU A 423 -14.39 0.95 25.90
C LEU A 423 -14.21 0.16 24.59
N TRP A 424 -15.28 -0.12 23.83
CA TRP A 424 -15.25 -0.94 22.61
C TRP A 424 -14.16 -0.55 21.61
N LEU A 425 -13.88 0.75 21.48
CA LEU A 425 -12.85 1.28 20.59
C LEU A 425 -11.44 0.85 21.03
N LEU A 426 -11.16 0.78 22.34
CA LEU A 426 -9.88 0.29 22.85
C LEU A 426 -9.71 -1.20 22.55
N ASP A 427 -10.79 -1.97 22.66
CA ASP A 427 -10.74 -3.41 22.40
C ASP A 427 -10.61 -3.71 20.91
N LEU A 428 -11.22 -2.88 20.03
CA LEU A 428 -10.95 -2.88 18.59
C LEU A 428 -9.46 -2.64 18.28
N TYR A 429 -8.85 -1.60 18.88
CA TYR A 429 -7.43 -1.31 18.67
C TYR A 429 -6.51 -2.44 19.20
N LYS A 430 -6.82 -3.02 20.37
CA LYS A 430 -6.07 -4.18 20.90
C LYS A 430 -6.18 -5.38 19.97
N GLY A 431 -7.37 -5.68 19.48
CA GLY A 431 -7.61 -6.78 18.52
C GLY A 431 -6.81 -6.60 17.24
N THR A 432 -6.90 -5.41 16.63
CA THR A 432 -6.18 -5.06 15.40
C THR A 432 -4.65 -5.18 15.56
N VAL A 433 -4.09 -4.66 16.66
CA VAL A 433 -2.64 -4.73 16.91
C VAL A 433 -2.19 -6.17 17.15
N GLY A 434 -3.04 -7.01 17.75
CA GLY A 434 -2.77 -8.43 17.98
C GLY A 434 -3.00 -9.36 16.78
N GLU A 435 -3.50 -8.87 15.65
CA GLU A 435 -3.84 -9.71 14.48
C GLU A 435 -2.61 -10.25 13.74
N TYR A 436 -1.48 -9.54 13.81
CA TYR A 436 -0.23 -9.88 13.14
C TYR A 436 0.97 -9.92 14.12
N PRO A 437 1.02 -10.90 15.04
CA PRO A 437 2.06 -11.02 16.07
C PRO A 437 3.36 -11.62 15.51
N TYR A 438 3.92 -11.00 14.48
CA TYR A 438 5.11 -11.48 13.78
C TYR A 438 6.21 -10.41 13.76
N ALA A 439 7.47 -10.82 13.82
CA ALA A 439 8.62 -9.93 13.72
C ALA A 439 8.64 -9.14 12.39
N SER A 440 8.15 -9.73 11.31
CA SER A 440 7.74 -9.01 10.10
C SER A 440 6.66 -9.81 9.35
N VAL A 441 5.73 -9.13 8.69
CA VAL A 441 4.77 -9.73 7.74
C VAL A 441 5.02 -9.13 6.36
N ASN A 442 6.02 -9.66 5.67
CA ASN A 442 6.51 -9.16 4.38
C ASN A 442 7.00 -7.71 4.37
N ALA A 443 7.08 -6.99 5.49
CA ALA A 443 7.85 -5.76 5.55
C ALA A 443 9.33 -6.09 5.34
N TYR A 444 9.93 -5.57 4.26
CA TYR A 444 11.35 -5.73 3.96
C TYR A 444 12.13 -4.76 4.86
N ASN A 445 12.21 -5.13 6.14
CA ASN A 445 12.75 -4.38 7.27
C ASN A 445 13.93 -5.12 7.93
N PHE A 446 14.48 -4.59 9.03
CA PHE A 446 15.62 -5.21 9.71
C PHE A 446 15.33 -6.63 10.20
N PHE A 447 14.12 -6.91 10.69
CA PHE A 447 13.78 -8.26 11.16
C PHE A 447 13.65 -9.25 9.99
N ALA A 448 13.06 -8.85 8.86
CA ALA A 448 13.10 -9.66 7.64
C ALA A 448 14.54 -9.89 7.14
N LEU A 449 15.40 -8.87 7.19
CA LEU A 449 16.83 -8.94 6.81
C LEU A 449 17.65 -9.94 7.63
N ILE A 450 17.22 -10.33 8.82
CA ILE A 450 17.88 -11.35 9.65
C ILE A 450 17.13 -12.68 9.69
N GLY A 451 16.20 -12.90 8.74
CA GLY A 451 15.43 -14.14 8.61
C GLY A 451 14.11 -14.18 9.39
N GLY A 452 13.75 -13.10 10.11
CA GLY A 452 12.56 -13.02 10.96
C GLY A 452 11.22 -12.82 10.24
N ASN A 453 11.14 -12.91 8.91
CA ASN A 453 9.86 -12.79 8.20
C ASN A 453 8.94 -13.95 8.58
N TYR A 454 7.69 -13.66 8.96
CA TYR A 454 6.71 -14.60 9.54
C TYR A 454 7.17 -15.35 10.81
N THR A 455 8.28 -14.96 11.45
CA THR A 455 8.64 -15.47 12.79
C THR A 455 7.74 -14.82 13.83
N GLN A 456 7.18 -15.58 14.77
CA GLN A 456 6.36 -15.06 15.88
C GLN A 456 7.12 -14.00 16.66
N ASP A 457 6.49 -12.86 16.97
CA ASP A 457 7.17 -11.71 17.60
C ASP A 457 7.57 -11.96 19.06
N THR A 458 6.94 -12.95 19.70
CA THR A 458 7.28 -13.51 21.01
C THR A 458 8.59 -14.31 21.01
N THR A 459 9.09 -14.72 19.85
CA THR A 459 10.35 -15.49 19.71
C THR A 459 11.55 -14.67 20.18
N THR A 460 12.43 -15.27 20.98
CA THR A 460 13.65 -14.62 21.48
C THR A 460 14.68 -14.40 20.37
N LEU A 461 15.04 -13.13 20.14
CA LEU A 461 16.21 -12.71 19.40
C LEU A 461 17.31 -12.31 20.41
N PHE A 462 18.29 -13.19 20.60
CA PHE A 462 19.40 -13.02 21.55
C PHE A 462 18.93 -12.87 23.02
N LEU A 463 18.71 -11.65 23.52
CA LEU A 463 18.31 -11.38 24.92
C LEU A 463 16.80 -11.18 25.13
N PHE A 464 16.07 -10.74 24.11
CA PHE A 464 14.67 -10.31 24.22
C PHE A 464 13.84 -10.81 23.04
N SER A 465 12.52 -10.82 23.17
CA SER A 465 11.63 -11.12 22.04
C SER A 465 11.73 -10.06 20.94
N TYR A 466 11.41 -10.41 19.68
CA TYR A 466 11.31 -9.45 18.58
C TYR A 466 10.37 -8.29 18.91
N HIS A 467 9.23 -8.54 19.56
CA HIS A 467 8.31 -7.52 20.06
C HIS A 467 9.02 -6.54 21.02
N THR A 468 9.77 -7.08 21.98
CA THR A 468 10.50 -6.26 22.97
C THR A 468 11.58 -5.41 22.30
N TRP A 469 12.34 -5.99 21.36
CA TRP A 469 13.29 -5.22 20.54
C TRP A 469 12.60 -4.13 19.73
N GLY A 470 11.48 -4.45 19.10
CA GLY A 470 10.67 -3.48 18.36
C GLY A 470 10.24 -2.30 19.23
N MET A 471 9.73 -2.56 20.43
CA MET A 471 9.34 -1.53 21.39
C MET A 471 10.54 -0.69 21.87
N ILE A 472 11.69 -1.30 22.16
CA ILE A 472 12.93 -0.58 22.47
C ILE A 472 13.32 0.34 21.30
N CYS A 473 13.28 -0.15 20.07
CA CYS A 473 13.60 0.63 18.88
C CYS A 473 12.60 1.77 18.63
N ILE A 474 11.29 1.56 18.83
CA ILE A 474 10.27 2.62 18.77
C ILE A 474 10.62 3.74 19.77
N VAL A 475 10.95 3.39 21.03
CA VAL A 475 11.34 4.37 22.05
C VAL A 475 12.61 5.12 21.64
N LEU A 476 13.67 4.42 21.21
CA LEU A 476 14.94 5.02 20.80
C LEU A 476 14.79 5.96 19.60
N VAL A 477 14.05 5.54 18.56
CA VAL A 477 13.72 6.39 17.39
C VAL A 477 12.91 7.61 17.82
N THR A 478 11.96 7.46 18.73
CA THR A 478 11.15 8.57 19.25
C THR A 478 12.00 9.57 20.04
N LEU A 479 12.85 9.10 20.96
CA LEU A 479 13.76 9.94 21.76
C LEU A 479 14.81 10.65 20.88
N PHE A 480 15.41 9.94 19.91
CA PHE A 480 16.31 10.56 18.94
C PHE A 480 15.61 11.67 18.15
N THR A 481 14.39 11.40 17.65
CA THR A 481 13.59 12.38 16.90
C THR A 481 13.25 13.59 17.76
N TRP A 482 12.83 13.38 19.02
CA TRP A 482 12.54 14.45 19.98
C TRP A 482 13.75 15.36 20.19
N TRP A 483 14.92 14.77 20.43
CA TRP A 483 16.15 15.52 20.65
C TRP A 483 16.56 16.31 19.40
N MET A 484 16.49 15.71 18.21
CA MET A 484 16.72 16.42 16.94
C MET A 484 15.73 17.58 16.74
N TYR A 485 14.45 17.38 17.10
CA TYR A 485 13.41 18.40 17.02
C TYR A 485 13.71 19.61 17.90
N ILE A 486 13.98 19.39 19.20
CA ILE A 486 14.36 20.45 20.14
C ILE A 486 15.65 21.14 19.70
N ARG A 487 16.67 20.37 19.28
CA ARG A 487 17.96 20.91 18.81
C ARG A 487 17.80 21.84 17.62
N SER A 488 16.88 21.52 16.69
CA SER A 488 16.57 22.36 15.52
C SER A 488 15.92 23.70 15.87
N ARG A 489 15.13 23.74 16.96
CA ARG A 489 14.24 24.84 17.39
C ARG A 489 13.22 25.33 16.34
N LYS A 490 13.04 24.60 15.24
CA LYS A 490 12.26 25.02 14.05
C LYS A 490 10.99 24.17 13.89
N PRO A 491 9.77 24.75 13.83
CA PRO A 491 8.57 23.97 13.54
C PRO A 491 8.66 23.26 12.17
N GLN A 492 9.38 23.83 11.21
CA GLN A 492 9.68 23.24 9.89
C GLN A 492 10.34 21.85 9.96
N PHE A 493 10.95 21.50 11.09
CA PHE A 493 11.55 20.18 11.31
C PHE A 493 10.51 19.06 11.46
N ALA A 494 9.23 19.38 11.63
CA ALA A 494 8.13 18.41 11.75
C ALA A 494 8.05 17.42 10.58
N ALA A 495 8.32 17.86 9.34
CA ALA A 495 8.33 16.97 8.18
C ALA A 495 9.47 15.94 8.23
N ALA A 496 10.65 16.35 8.70
CA ALA A 496 11.78 15.43 8.89
C ALA A 496 11.57 14.51 10.10
N ALA A 497 10.95 15.01 11.19
CA ALA A 497 10.60 14.21 12.35
C ALA A 497 9.56 13.13 12.01
N ALA A 498 8.50 13.49 11.28
CA ALA A 498 7.52 12.53 10.78
C ALA A 498 8.17 11.45 9.90
N LEU A 499 9.10 11.83 9.03
CA LEU A 499 9.86 10.90 8.19
C LEU A 499 10.74 9.93 9.00
N VAL A 500 11.45 10.42 10.03
CA VAL A 500 12.27 9.57 10.91
C VAL A 500 11.42 8.59 11.70
N LEU A 501 10.28 9.03 12.22
CA LEU A 501 9.36 8.15 12.95
C LEU A 501 8.84 7.03 12.05
N ILE A 502 8.26 7.33 10.88
CA ILE A 502 7.74 6.26 10.02
C ILE A 502 8.84 5.34 9.48
N ALA A 503 9.98 5.88 9.03
CA ALA A 503 11.05 5.07 8.48
C ALA A 503 11.73 4.22 9.57
N GLY A 504 11.94 4.77 10.77
CA GLY A 504 12.57 4.07 11.88
C GLY A 504 11.66 2.99 12.48
N VAL A 505 10.37 3.30 12.67
CA VAL A 505 9.39 2.31 13.12
C VAL A 505 9.24 1.19 12.09
N PHE A 506 9.06 1.51 10.79
CA PHE A 506 9.02 0.47 9.76
C PHE A 506 10.27 -0.41 9.75
N THR A 507 11.45 0.20 9.85
CA THR A 507 12.73 -0.53 9.74
C THR A 507 12.99 -1.43 10.94
N PHE A 508 12.57 -1.06 12.16
CA PHE A 508 13.01 -1.73 13.39
C PHE A 508 11.89 -2.21 14.34
N ALA A 509 10.61 -2.00 14.03
CA ALA A 509 9.50 -2.55 14.81
C ALA A 509 9.01 -3.91 14.26
N SER A 510 8.40 -4.71 15.14
CA SER A 510 7.62 -5.89 14.76
C SER A 510 6.25 -5.49 14.20
N SER A 511 5.49 -6.48 13.71
CA SER A 511 4.11 -6.32 13.20
C SER A 511 3.98 -5.30 12.07
N MET A 512 5.04 -5.15 11.27
CA MET A 512 5.07 -4.28 10.09
C MET A 512 4.71 -5.06 8.81
N HIS A 513 3.98 -4.42 7.90
CA HIS A 513 3.63 -4.95 6.58
C HIS A 513 4.33 -4.24 5.41
N GLU A 514 4.43 -4.90 4.25
CA GLU A 514 5.14 -4.49 3.03
C GLU A 514 4.88 -3.05 2.54
N ARG A 515 3.71 -2.51 2.88
CA ARG A 515 3.23 -1.19 2.45
C ARG A 515 3.31 -0.09 3.51
N TYR A 516 3.65 -0.41 4.76
CA TYR A 516 3.60 0.57 5.86
C TYR A 516 4.60 1.74 5.69
N LEU A 517 5.72 1.54 4.97
CA LEU A 517 6.67 2.61 4.68
C LEU A 517 6.13 3.69 3.72
N PHE A 518 5.01 3.45 3.03
CA PHE A 518 4.47 4.29 1.96
C PHE A 518 4.53 5.82 2.18
N PRO A 519 4.15 6.39 3.36
CA PRO A 519 4.19 7.83 3.58
C PRO A 519 5.58 8.46 3.47
N ALA A 520 6.66 7.68 3.62
CA ALA A 520 8.04 8.17 3.62
C ALA A 520 8.41 8.89 2.31
N ALA A 521 7.87 8.46 1.16
CA ALA A 521 8.11 9.12 -0.13
C ALA A 521 7.57 10.56 -0.15
N ALA A 522 6.34 10.77 0.34
CA ALA A 522 5.74 12.10 0.44
C ALA A 522 6.43 12.97 1.50
N LEU A 523 6.73 12.38 2.66
CA LEU A 523 7.36 13.07 3.79
C LEU A 523 8.81 13.49 3.49
N ALA A 524 9.55 12.73 2.67
CA ALA A 524 10.86 13.13 2.17
C ALA A 524 10.78 14.34 1.23
N VAL A 525 9.80 14.39 0.31
CA VAL A 525 9.55 15.61 -0.48
C VAL A 525 9.15 16.79 0.43
N LEU A 526 8.30 16.55 1.44
CA LEU A 526 7.87 17.58 2.38
C LEU A 526 9.04 18.13 3.21
N ALA A 527 9.95 17.25 3.67
CA ALA A 527 11.17 17.62 4.38
C ALA A 527 12.14 18.43 3.50
N TYR A 528 12.29 18.07 2.22
CA TYR A 528 13.01 18.90 1.25
C TYR A 528 12.39 20.31 1.12
N LEU A 529 11.07 20.42 1.02
CA LEU A 529 10.40 21.71 0.86
C LEU A 529 10.57 22.62 2.07
N TYR A 530 10.59 22.07 3.28
CA TYR A 530 10.73 22.83 4.53
C TYR A 530 12.18 23.10 4.96
N LEU A 531 13.09 22.14 4.79
CA LEU A 531 14.49 22.26 5.24
C LEU A 531 15.46 22.62 4.10
N ARG A 532 15.01 22.59 2.84
CA ARG A 532 15.75 22.94 1.60
C ARG A 532 17.00 22.10 1.30
N ASP A 533 17.28 21.07 2.09
CA ASP A 533 18.39 20.14 1.85
C ASP A 533 18.06 19.13 0.74
N ARG A 534 18.80 19.21 -0.38
CA ARG A 534 18.59 18.36 -1.56
C ARG A 534 18.76 16.85 -1.28
N ARG A 535 19.39 16.44 -0.17
CA ARG A 535 19.57 15.03 0.20
C ARG A 535 18.23 14.33 0.49
N PHE A 536 17.22 15.07 0.95
CA PHE A 536 15.86 14.54 1.10
C PHE A 536 15.22 14.12 -0.24
N LEU A 537 15.65 14.66 -1.39
CA LEU A 537 15.16 14.18 -2.69
C LEU A 537 15.71 12.79 -3.03
N TRP A 538 16.96 12.50 -2.67
CA TRP A 538 17.53 11.15 -2.80
C TRP A 538 16.84 10.16 -1.88
N LEU A 539 16.47 10.56 -0.65
CA LEU A 539 15.62 9.75 0.21
C LEU A 539 14.23 9.52 -0.38
N ALA A 540 13.60 10.54 -0.98
CA ALA A 540 12.30 10.38 -1.63
C ALA A 540 12.36 9.33 -2.74
N GLY A 541 13.38 9.39 -3.62
CA GLY A 541 13.61 8.39 -4.66
C GLY A 541 13.95 7.00 -4.09
N GLY A 542 14.82 6.93 -3.07
CA GLY A 542 15.24 5.68 -2.44
C GLY A 542 14.11 4.94 -1.73
N PHE A 543 13.35 5.63 -0.87
CA PHE A 543 12.17 5.05 -0.24
C PHE A 543 11.11 4.67 -1.27
N SER A 544 10.91 5.47 -2.32
CA SER A 544 9.99 5.10 -3.42
C SER A 544 10.42 3.81 -4.11
N LEU A 545 11.72 3.59 -4.31
CA LEU A 545 12.22 2.34 -4.88
C LEU A 545 11.97 1.17 -3.93
N THR A 546 12.27 1.29 -2.63
CA THR A 546 12.07 0.17 -1.69
C THR A 546 10.61 -0.14 -1.41
N ILE A 547 9.73 0.88 -1.29
CA ILE A 547 8.27 0.71 -1.22
C ILE A 547 7.76 -0.01 -2.47
N PHE A 548 8.21 0.43 -3.66
CA PHE A 548 7.81 -0.22 -4.92
C PHE A 548 8.28 -1.67 -4.97
N LEU A 549 9.56 -1.95 -4.74
CA LEU A 549 10.10 -3.32 -4.78
C LEU A 549 9.37 -4.24 -3.79
N ASN A 550 9.17 -3.80 -2.55
CA ASN A 550 8.48 -4.58 -1.54
C ASN A 550 7.02 -4.86 -1.93
N THR A 551 6.29 -3.84 -2.41
CA THR A 551 4.88 -3.99 -2.81
C THR A 551 4.74 -4.80 -4.10
N PHE A 552 5.66 -4.65 -5.06
CA PHE A 552 5.65 -5.34 -6.34
C PHE A 552 5.92 -6.84 -6.17
N ASP A 553 6.92 -7.19 -5.36
CA ASP A 553 7.29 -8.59 -5.10
C ASP A 553 6.12 -9.35 -4.46
N ILE A 554 5.49 -8.78 -3.43
CA ILE A 554 4.34 -9.41 -2.76
C ILE A 554 3.08 -9.44 -3.64
N LEU A 555 2.83 -8.43 -4.49
CA LEU A 555 1.64 -8.40 -5.35
C LEU A 555 1.70 -9.43 -6.50
N TYR A 556 2.90 -9.74 -7.00
CA TYR A 556 3.10 -10.57 -8.19
C TYR A 556 3.82 -11.90 -7.94
N SER A 557 4.46 -12.12 -6.78
CA SER A 557 5.04 -13.43 -6.43
C SER A 557 3.96 -14.44 -6.07
N SER A 558 3.61 -15.28 -7.05
CA SER A 558 2.67 -16.38 -6.86
C SER A 558 3.38 -17.61 -6.27
N ASN A 559 3.16 -17.87 -4.98
CA ASN A 559 3.71 -18.97 -4.17
C ASN A 559 5.23 -18.87 -3.87
N SER A 560 5.58 -18.09 -2.85
CA SER A 560 6.74 -18.40 -2.02
C SER A 560 6.47 -18.03 -0.56
N GLN A 561 5.93 -18.98 0.22
CA GLN A 561 6.20 -19.00 1.67
C GLN A 561 7.66 -19.40 1.96
N ASP A 562 8.47 -19.67 0.93
CA ASP A 562 9.91 -19.80 1.03
C ASP A 562 10.57 -18.47 1.36
N HIS A 563 10.65 -18.27 2.66
CA HIS A 563 11.53 -17.42 3.44
C HIS A 563 12.81 -16.97 2.72
N TYR A 564 13.07 -15.65 2.78
CA TYR A 564 14.41 -15.06 2.62
C TYR A 564 15.03 -15.06 1.21
N GLY A 565 14.28 -14.57 0.21
CA GLY A 565 14.76 -14.34 -1.15
C GLY A 565 15.64 -13.09 -1.35
N ILE A 566 16.38 -13.02 -2.47
CA ILE A 566 17.33 -11.92 -2.75
C ILE A 566 16.68 -10.53 -2.80
N ILE A 567 15.44 -10.41 -3.30
CA ILE A 567 14.72 -9.13 -3.37
C ILE A 567 14.41 -8.62 -1.97
N LEU A 568 13.94 -9.49 -1.07
CA LEU A 568 13.75 -9.21 0.35
C LEU A 568 15.06 -8.74 0.99
N CYS A 569 16.16 -9.49 0.84
CA CYS A 569 17.45 -9.15 1.45
C CYS A 569 17.99 -7.79 0.97
N VAL A 570 18.02 -7.56 -0.35
CA VAL A 570 18.52 -6.31 -0.93
C VAL A 570 17.63 -5.13 -0.54
N THR A 571 16.30 -5.27 -0.63
CA THR A 571 15.37 -4.19 -0.29
C THR A 571 15.41 -3.85 1.20
N SER A 572 15.53 -4.87 2.07
CA SER A 572 15.63 -4.67 3.51
C SER A 572 16.95 -4.00 3.92
N LEU A 573 18.06 -4.42 3.31
CA LEU A 573 19.36 -3.76 3.50
C LEU A 573 19.31 -2.30 3.02
N LEU A 574 18.69 -2.04 1.86
CA LEU A 574 18.50 -0.67 1.36
C LEU A 574 17.65 0.17 2.31
N ASN A 575 16.59 -0.37 2.91
CA ASN A 575 15.79 0.34 3.93
C ASN A 575 16.62 0.72 5.17
N VAL A 576 17.44 -0.20 5.69
CA VAL A 576 18.37 0.08 6.80
C VAL A 576 19.37 1.17 6.41
N LEU A 577 20.00 1.08 5.23
CA LEU A 577 20.96 2.07 4.74
C LEU A 577 20.32 3.45 4.50
N LEU A 578 19.10 3.51 3.95
CA LEU A 578 18.33 4.74 3.77
C LEU A 578 17.96 5.37 5.11
N PHE A 579 17.61 4.58 6.13
CA PHE A 579 17.36 5.09 7.47
C PHE A 579 18.64 5.65 8.12
N VAL A 580 19.79 4.97 8.01
CA VAL A 580 21.08 5.48 8.49
C VAL A 580 21.45 6.80 7.78
N TYR A 581 21.21 6.89 6.47
CA TYR A 581 21.42 8.13 5.72
C TYR A 581 20.47 9.26 6.15
N LEU A 582 19.20 8.94 6.41
CA LEU A 582 18.21 9.87 6.97
C LEU A 582 18.65 10.40 8.34
N VAL A 583 19.09 9.53 9.25
CA VAL A 583 19.66 9.92 10.56
C VAL A 583 20.80 10.92 10.38
N LYS A 584 21.72 10.69 9.43
CA LYS A 584 22.83 11.60 9.13
C LYS A 584 22.37 12.96 8.58
N ILE A 585 21.38 12.98 7.68
CA ILE A 585 20.82 14.21 7.12
C ILE A 585 20.14 15.03 8.24
N VAL A 586 19.28 14.38 9.02
CA VAL A 586 18.52 14.99 10.12
C VAL A 586 19.45 15.54 11.19
N TRP A 587 20.53 14.83 11.52
CA TRP A 587 21.60 15.33 12.39
C TRP A 587 22.20 16.64 11.88
N ASP A 588 22.58 16.71 10.61
CA ASP A 588 23.19 17.90 10.03
C ASP A 588 22.19 19.07 9.97
N CYS A 589 20.94 18.81 9.57
CA CYS A 589 19.86 19.81 9.48
C CYS A 589 19.37 20.30 10.86
N SER A 590 19.60 19.53 11.94
CA SER A 590 19.23 19.91 13.31
C SER A 590 20.12 21.01 13.91
N ARG A 591 21.28 21.30 13.30
CA ARG A 591 22.24 22.26 13.86
C ARG A 591 21.65 23.69 13.86
N PRO A 592 21.76 24.43 14.99
CA PRO A 592 21.48 25.87 15.02
C PRO A 592 22.37 26.64 14.04
N ALA A 593 21.84 27.73 13.47
CA ALA A 593 22.52 28.52 12.43
C ALA A 593 23.84 29.17 12.89
N THR A 594 24.06 29.29 14.20
CA THR A 594 25.28 29.83 14.82
C THR A 594 26.55 29.05 14.47
N ASN A 595 26.44 27.79 14.01
CA ASN A 595 27.60 26.95 13.67
C ASN A 595 27.85 26.84 12.16
N GLN A 596 27.28 27.73 11.33
CA GLN A 596 27.54 27.82 9.88
C GLN A 596 28.16 29.15 9.44
N ALA A 597 28.63 29.98 10.38
CA ALA A 597 29.48 31.13 10.08
C ALA A 597 30.96 30.72 9.97
N ALA A 598 31.29 29.93 8.94
CA ALA A 598 32.60 30.02 8.31
C ALA A 598 32.42 30.99 7.14
N PRO A 599 33.06 32.18 7.12
CA PRO A 599 32.92 33.08 5.99
C PRO A 599 33.40 32.36 4.73
N ALA A 600 32.70 32.55 3.63
CA ALA A 600 33.28 32.24 2.33
C ALA A 600 34.60 33.02 2.25
N LYS A 601 35.70 32.33 1.90
CA LYS A 601 36.92 33.06 1.55
C LYS A 601 36.57 33.91 0.34
N ASP A 602 36.51 35.22 0.53
CA ASP A 602 36.36 36.16 -0.56
C ASP A 602 37.47 35.89 -1.57
N MET A 603 37.06 35.52 -2.77
CA MET A 603 37.96 35.28 -3.87
C MET A 603 38.37 36.65 -4.38
N VAL A 604 39.40 37.22 -3.75
CA VAL A 604 40.00 38.51 -4.13
C VAL A 604 40.32 38.46 -5.62
N LEU A 605 39.64 39.29 -6.40
CA LEU A 605 39.95 39.51 -7.80
C LEU A 605 41.33 40.19 -7.88
N PRO A 606 42.23 39.80 -8.80
CA PRO A 606 43.50 40.49 -8.97
C PRO A 606 43.25 41.95 -9.38
N GLU A 607 43.80 42.89 -8.63
CA GLU A 607 43.84 44.29 -9.04
C GLU A 607 44.69 44.43 -10.31
N LEU A 608 44.17 45.14 -11.31
CA LEU A 608 44.95 45.55 -12.48
C LEU A 608 45.90 46.69 -12.07
N PRO A 609 47.14 46.76 -12.60
CA PRO A 609 48.08 47.80 -12.22
C PRO A 609 47.58 49.20 -12.59
N SER A 610 47.77 50.15 -11.68
CA SER A 610 47.45 51.56 -11.89
C SER A 610 48.51 52.24 -12.77
N GLU A 611 48.17 52.55 -14.02
CA GLU A 611 48.94 53.51 -14.80
C GLU A 611 48.69 54.93 -14.26
N GLN A 612 49.78 55.64 -13.95
CA GLN A 612 49.74 57.05 -13.60
C GLN A 612 49.52 57.89 -14.85
N LEU A 613 48.43 58.68 -14.88
CA LEU A 613 48.29 59.81 -15.78
C LEU A 613 47.88 61.04 -14.96
N THR A 614 48.87 61.89 -14.69
CA THR A 614 48.67 63.24 -14.19
C THR A 614 47.99 64.11 -15.25
N TRP A 615 47.25 65.14 -14.83
CA TRP A 615 47.41 66.55 -15.24
C TRP A 615 46.25 67.43 -14.77
N GLY A 616 46.58 68.65 -14.34
CA GLY A 616 45.74 69.83 -14.57
C GLY A 616 44.58 70.09 -13.60
N ALA A 617 44.83 70.91 -12.58
CA ALA A 617 43.76 71.62 -11.88
C ALA A 617 43.31 72.85 -12.68
N SER A 618 42.00 73.12 -12.70
CA SER A 618 41.49 74.50 -12.64
C SER A 618 40.07 74.53 -12.09
N SER A 619 39.80 75.51 -11.24
CA SER A 619 38.49 75.78 -10.67
C SER A 619 37.89 77.02 -11.33
N GLN A 620 36.69 76.89 -11.90
CA GLN A 620 35.76 78.01 -12.06
C GLN A 620 34.35 77.52 -11.73
N GLY A 621 33.63 78.31 -10.93
CA GLY A 621 32.26 78.02 -10.51
C GLY A 621 31.24 78.89 -11.25
N VAL A 622 30.27 79.38 -10.48
CA VAL A 622 29.11 80.21 -10.86
C VAL A 622 27.84 79.41 -11.20
N ASN A 623 26.85 79.57 -10.31
CA ASN A 623 25.40 79.68 -10.50
C ASN A 623 24.90 79.58 -11.97
N THR A 624 23.76 78.93 -12.24
CA THR A 624 22.44 79.55 -11.93
C THR A 624 21.24 78.59 -11.87
N THR A 625 20.38 78.88 -10.89
CA THR A 625 18.90 78.84 -10.87
C THR A 625 18.07 78.21 -12.00
N MET A 626 17.01 77.52 -11.53
CA MET A 626 15.58 77.61 -11.92
C MET A 626 14.98 76.66 -12.98
N GLU A 627 13.78 76.17 -12.60
CA GLU A 627 12.69 75.56 -13.37
C GLU A 627 13.01 74.25 -14.15
N LYS A 628 12.15 73.22 -14.11
CA LYS A 628 10.78 73.10 -13.60
C LYS A 628 10.45 71.67 -13.17
#